data_AF-A0A9X4NJK6-F1
#
_entry.id   AF-A0A9X4NJK6-F1
#
_cell.length_a   1.000
_cell.length_b   1.000
_cell.length_c   1.000
_cell.angle_alpha   90.00
_cell.angle_beta   90.00
_cell.angle_gamma   90.00
#
_symmetry.space_group_name_H-M   'P 1'
#
loop_
_entity.id
_entity.type
_entity.pdbx_description
1 polymer ?
#
loop_
_entity_poly.entity_id
_entity_poly.type
_entity_poly.pdbx_seq_one_letter_code
_entity_poly.pdbx_strand_id
1 'polypeptide(L)'
;MAENLWNGHSHVQAINNDIDTLSNRIHAKTNRIAKLNADLSVARASVQNNIAQLSKLTGQLSQVNQEKALLTNNNTSLSNQLEGKDSELQGKEQEIQAKIQEVQEKVQEGNDKVAAKQSELNTANQTIESLQTQISDLQTKLSISNAALNDVKQAHQKADQAVQETATSEQTSKTSNSSQNQAWEAKVYEAQDRVCYNGKSYYAKWYASAQDIPGNGGPWEEYQEIN
;
A
#
# COMPACT_ATOMS: atom_id res chain seq x y z
N MET A 1 -25.88 -56.44 154.31
CA MET A 1 -27.35 -56.52 154.15
C MET A 1 -27.77 -55.37 153.27
N ALA A 2 -28.70 -55.65 152.36
CA ALA A 2 -29.10 -54.84 151.22
C ALA A 2 -29.37 -53.37 151.59
N GLU A 3 -28.60 -52.47 150.99
CA GLU A 3 -29.06 -51.11 150.77
C GLU A 3 -30.26 -51.19 149.83
N ASN A 4 -31.39 -50.64 150.28
CA ASN A 4 -32.66 -50.66 149.55
C ASN A 4 -32.51 -49.96 148.19
N LEU A 5 -32.29 -50.76 147.14
CA LEU A 5 -32.42 -50.34 145.76
C LEU A 5 -33.89 -49.94 145.53
N TRP A 6 -34.17 -48.64 145.56
CA TRP A 6 -35.48 -48.10 145.26
C TRP A 6 -35.90 -48.54 143.85
N ASN A 7 -37.08 -49.17 143.71
CA ASN A 7 -37.58 -49.76 142.45
C ASN A 7 -37.72 -48.73 141.30
N GLY A 8 -37.73 -47.42 141.61
CA GLY A 8 -37.70 -46.36 140.60
C GLY A 8 -36.32 -46.10 139.98
N HIS A 9 -35.23 -46.61 140.57
CA HIS A 9 -33.86 -46.39 140.07
C HIS A 9 -33.66 -46.92 138.64
N SER A 10 -34.17 -48.12 138.35
CA SER A 10 -34.07 -48.74 137.01
C SER A 10 -34.83 -47.94 135.94
N HIS A 11 -36.01 -47.42 136.28
CA HIS A 11 -36.82 -46.59 135.38
C HIS A 11 -36.13 -45.26 135.08
N VAL A 12 -35.59 -44.59 136.10
CA VAL A 12 -34.83 -43.34 135.92
C VAL A 12 -33.58 -43.57 135.06
N GLN A 13 -32.87 -44.68 135.26
CA GLN A 13 -31.72 -45.04 134.43
C GLN A 13 -32.11 -45.26 132.96
N ALA A 14 -33.22 -45.96 132.70
CA ALA A 14 -33.73 -46.17 131.34
C ALA A 14 -34.10 -44.83 130.66
N ILE A 15 -34.77 -43.92 131.37
CA ILE A 15 -35.12 -42.59 130.87
C ILE A 15 -33.85 -41.79 130.52
N ASN A 16 -32.82 -41.82 131.36
CA ASN A 16 -31.56 -41.13 131.07
C ASN A 16 -30.89 -41.67 129.81
N ASN A 17 -30.87 -43.00 129.64
CA ASN A 17 -30.33 -43.63 128.42
C ASN A 17 -31.13 -43.22 127.16
N ASP A 18 -32.46 -43.12 127.26
CA ASP A 18 -33.31 -42.66 126.16
C ASP A 18 -33.07 -41.17 125.85
N ILE A 19 -32.90 -40.32 126.87
CA ILE A 19 -32.55 -38.90 126.72
C ILE A 19 -31.20 -38.75 126.01
N ASP A 20 -30.19 -39.52 126.40
CA ASP A 20 -28.87 -39.49 125.76
C ASP A 20 -28.96 -39.93 124.29
N THR A 21 -29.75 -40.97 124.01
CA THR A 21 -30.00 -41.45 122.65
C THR A 21 -30.69 -40.38 121.80
N LEU A 22 -31.71 -39.71 122.34
CA LEU A 22 -32.41 -38.62 121.65
C LEU A 22 -31.49 -37.42 121.43
N SER A 23 -30.70 -37.01 122.43
CA SER A 23 -29.71 -35.92 122.31
C SER A 23 -28.70 -36.20 121.20
N ASN A 24 -28.16 -37.43 121.15
CA ASN A 24 -27.22 -37.84 120.10
C ASN A 24 -27.87 -37.79 118.71
N ARG A 25 -29.12 -38.25 118.58
CA ARG A 25 -29.88 -38.18 117.31
C ARG A 25 -30.16 -36.73 116.90
N ILE A 26 -30.47 -35.85 117.85
CA ILE A 26 -30.70 -34.42 117.61
C ILE A 26 -29.41 -33.78 117.09
N HIS A 27 -28.27 -33.98 117.77
CA HIS A 27 -26.98 -33.45 117.32
C HIS A 27 -26.60 -33.94 115.91
N ALA A 28 -26.79 -35.23 115.62
CA ALA A 28 -26.52 -35.78 114.29
C ALA A 28 -27.41 -35.14 113.21
N LYS A 29 -28.71 -34.96 113.48
CA LYS A 29 -29.63 -34.28 112.56
C LYS A 29 -29.28 -32.81 112.36
N THR A 30 -28.89 -32.10 113.42
CA THR A 30 -28.42 -30.71 113.35
C THR A 30 -27.19 -30.60 112.45
N ASN A 31 -26.21 -31.48 112.62
CA ASN A 31 -25.02 -31.53 111.75
C ASN A 31 -25.37 -31.83 110.29
N ARG A 32 -26.33 -32.73 110.05
CA ARG A 32 -26.81 -33.04 108.70
C ARG A 32 -27.50 -31.84 108.04
N ILE A 33 -28.32 -31.10 108.79
CA ILE A 33 -28.99 -29.87 108.32
C ILE A 33 -27.94 -28.81 107.96
N ALA A 34 -26.92 -28.61 108.80
CA ALA A 34 -25.83 -27.67 108.50
C ALA A 34 -25.11 -28.01 107.20
N LYS A 35 -24.80 -29.30 106.97
CA LYS A 35 -24.20 -29.76 105.70
C LYS A 35 -25.11 -29.52 104.50
N LEU A 36 -26.40 -29.88 104.60
CA LEU A 36 -27.37 -29.67 103.53
C LEU A 36 -27.52 -28.18 103.17
N ASN A 37 -27.47 -27.29 104.16
CA ASN A 37 -27.50 -25.85 103.93
C ASN A 37 -26.25 -25.35 103.20
N ALA A 38 -25.08 -25.87 103.55
CA ALA A 38 -23.83 -25.55 102.85
C ALA A 38 -23.88 -26.03 101.39
N ASP A 39 -24.28 -27.29 101.16
CA ASP A 39 -24.42 -27.88 99.82
C ASP A 39 -25.42 -27.09 98.96
N LEU A 40 -26.56 -26.68 99.55
CA LEU A 40 -27.58 -25.85 98.88
C LEU A 40 -27.04 -24.47 98.49
N SER A 41 -26.22 -23.85 99.34
CA SER A 41 -25.57 -22.57 99.05
C SER A 41 -24.65 -22.69 97.83
N VAL A 42 -23.81 -23.74 97.81
CA VAL A 42 -22.90 -24.02 96.68
C VAL A 42 -23.69 -24.28 95.39
N ALA A 43 -24.75 -25.08 95.45
CA ALA A 43 -25.60 -25.36 94.29
C ALA A 43 -26.23 -24.08 93.73
N ARG A 44 -26.71 -23.17 94.59
CA ARG A 44 -27.25 -21.86 94.17
C ARG A 44 -26.19 -21.02 93.47
N ALA A 45 -24.98 -20.95 94.03
CA ALA A 45 -23.87 -20.20 93.42
C ALA A 45 -23.50 -20.76 92.04
N SER A 46 -23.47 -22.09 91.89
CA SER A 46 -23.22 -22.75 90.61
C SER A 46 -24.29 -22.42 89.57
N VAL A 47 -25.58 -22.45 89.94
CA VAL A 47 -26.69 -22.07 89.03
C VAL A 47 -26.54 -20.62 88.57
N GLN A 48 -26.22 -19.68 89.47
CA GLN A 48 -26.00 -18.28 89.10
C GLN A 48 -24.83 -18.11 88.13
N ASN A 49 -23.74 -18.87 88.32
CA ASN A 49 -22.62 -18.86 87.38
C ASN A 49 -23.04 -19.38 85.99
N ASN A 50 -23.79 -20.48 85.94
CA ASN A 50 -24.27 -21.06 84.69
C ASN A 50 -25.22 -20.12 83.95
N ILE A 51 -26.08 -19.36 84.67
CA ILE A 51 -26.94 -18.34 84.07
C ILE A 51 -26.11 -17.23 83.39
N ALA A 52 -25.05 -16.76 84.04
CA ALA A 52 -24.16 -15.75 83.46
C ALA A 52 -23.45 -16.27 82.19
N GLN A 53 -23.00 -17.52 82.20
CA GLN A 53 -22.39 -18.15 81.02
C GLN A 53 -23.39 -18.30 79.86
N LEU A 54 -24.62 -18.73 80.15
CA LEU A 54 -25.69 -18.83 79.16
C LEU A 54 -26.01 -17.47 78.52
N SER A 55 -26.05 -16.40 79.32
CA SER A 55 -26.26 -15.04 78.81
C SER A 55 -25.14 -14.62 77.85
N LYS A 56 -23.88 -14.89 78.19
CA LYS A 56 -22.73 -14.62 77.31
C LYS A 56 -22.81 -15.40 75.99
N LEU A 57 -23.09 -16.71 76.06
CA LEU A 57 -23.24 -17.55 74.87
C LEU A 57 -24.39 -17.09 73.97
N THR A 58 -25.49 -16.65 74.57
CA THR A 58 -26.65 -16.10 73.84
C THR A 58 -26.27 -14.82 73.08
N GLY A 59 -25.49 -13.93 73.71
CA GLY A 59 -24.98 -12.73 73.07
C GLY A 59 -24.04 -13.04 71.90
N GLN A 60 -23.11 -13.98 72.08
CA GLN A 60 -22.19 -14.42 71.02
C GLN A 60 -22.93 -15.03 69.84
N LEU A 61 -23.96 -15.85 70.09
CA LEU A 61 -24.79 -16.43 69.04
C LEU A 61 -25.54 -15.36 68.22
N SER A 62 -26.08 -14.34 68.90
CA SER A 62 -26.73 -13.22 68.22
C SER A 62 -25.75 -12.45 67.32
N GLN A 63 -24.54 -12.18 67.81
CA GLN A 63 -23.50 -11.50 67.05
C GLN A 63 -23.10 -12.29 65.80
N VAL A 64 -22.80 -13.59 65.96
CA VAL A 64 -22.42 -14.46 64.84
C VAL A 64 -23.54 -14.54 63.79
N ASN A 65 -24.81 -14.56 64.22
CA ASN A 65 -25.94 -14.55 63.30
C ASN A 65 -26.02 -13.23 62.49
N GLN A 66 -25.71 -12.08 63.10
CA GLN A 66 -25.66 -10.80 62.41
C GLN A 66 -24.48 -10.74 61.41
N GLU A 67 -23.29 -11.19 61.82
CA GLU A 67 -22.11 -11.25 60.96
C GLU A 67 -22.35 -12.17 59.75
N LYS A 68 -22.99 -13.34 59.97
CA LYS A 68 -23.38 -14.24 58.89
C LYS A 68 -24.32 -13.58 57.88
N ALA A 69 -25.31 -12.79 58.35
CA ALA A 69 -26.22 -12.08 57.46
C ALA A 69 -25.48 -11.03 56.62
N LEU A 70 -24.55 -10.28 57.22
CA LEU A 70 -23.72 -9.30 56.50
C LEU A 70 -22.84 -9.96 55.44
N LEU A 71 -22.13 -11.04 55.81
CA LEU A 71 -21.31 -11.79 54.86
C LEU A 71 -22.14 -12.36 53.71
N THR A 72 -23.34 -12.85 54.00
CA THR A 72 -24.27 -13.33 52.97
C THR A 72 -24.63 -12.21 51.98
N ASN A 73 -24.99 -11.03 52.48
CA ASN A 73 -25.32 -9.88 51.63
C ASN A 73 -24.12 -9.41 50.79
N ASN A 74 -22.92 -9.35 51.40
CA ASN A 74 -21.70 -8.99 50.70
C ASN A 74 -21.38 -9.98 49.57
N ASN A 75 -21.50 -11.29 49.83
CA ASN A 75 -21.29 -12.32 48.81
C ASN A 75 -22.29 -12.20 47.65
N THR A 76 -23.56 -11.94 47.94
CA THR A 76 -24.57 -11.69 46.89
C THR A 76 -24.22 -10.46 46.05
N SER A 77 -23.79 -9.37 46.70
CA SER A 77 -23.38 -8.15 45.98
C SER A 77 -22.17 -8.38 45.08
N LEU A 78 -21.14 -9.08 45.59
CA LEU A 78 -19.96 -9.44 44.81
C LEU A 78 -20.30 -10.38 43.65
N SER A 79 -21.19 -11.35 43.84
CA SER A 79 -21.67 -12.24 42.77
C SER A 79 -22.31 -11.43 41.64
N ASN A 80 -23.22 -10.52 41.97
CA ASN A 80 -23.90 -9.68 40.97
C ASN A 80 -22.91 -8.77 40.22
N GLN A 81 -21.88 -8.24 40.91
CA GLN A 81 -20.84 -7.43 40.27
C GLN A 81 -20.00 -8.25 39.30
N LEU A 82 -19.64 -9.48 39.68
CA LEU A 82 -18.89 -10.39 38.81
C LEU A 82 -19.71 -10.75 37.56
N GLU A 83 -20.99 -11.08 37.71
CA GLU A 83 -21.89 -11.38 36.58
C GLU A 83 -22.05 -10.18 35.64
N GLY A 84 -22.17 -8.96 36.19
CA GLY A 84 -22.22 -7.73 35.40
C GLY A 84 -20.94 -7.49 34.62
N LYS A 85 -19.77 -7.73 35.24
CA LYS A 85 -18.47 -7.59 34.57
C LYS A 85 -18.24 -8.65 33.51
N ASP A 86 -18.69 -9.88 33.74
CA ASP A 86 -18.62 -10.96 32.75
C ASP A 86 -19.46 -10.62 31.51
N SER A 87 -20.67 -10.10 31.71
CA SER A 87 -21.54 -9.64 30.62
C SER A 87 -20.91 -8.49 29.82
N GLU A 88 -20.27 -7.52 30.49
CA GLU A 88 -19.56 -6.41 29.84
C GLU A 88 -18.39 -6.92 28.99
N LEU A 89 -17.60 -7.87 29.52
CA LEU A 89 -16.48 -8.48 28.80
C LEU A 89 -16.94 -9.27 27.58
N GLN A 90 -17.99 -10.08 27.71
CA GLN A 90 -18.58 -10.81 26.59
C GLN A 90 -19.06 -9.87 25.48
N GLY A 91 -19.71 -8.75 25.84
CA GLY A 91 -20.13 -7.74 24.88
C GLY A 91 -18.96 -7.08 24.13
N LYS A 92 -17.88 -6.74 24.84
CA LYS A 92 -16.67 -6.17 24.23
C LYS A 92 -15.96 -7.18 23.32
N GLU A 93 -15.92 -8.45 23.72
CA GLU A 93 -15.34 -9.52 22.89
C GLU A 93 -16.10 -9.63 21.56
N GLN A 94 -17.45 -9.65 21.59
CA GLN A 94 -18.26 -9.68 20.39
C GLN A 94 -18.01 -8.47 19.47
N GLU A 95 -17.89 -7.26 20.04
CA GLU A 95 -17.57 -6.05 19.27
C GLU A 95 -16.19 -6.13 18.60
N ILE A 96 -15.18 -6.63 19.33
CA ILE A 96 -13.83 -6.82 18.79
C ILE A 96 -13.83 -7.82 17.65
N GLN A 97 -14.51 -8.96 17.81
CA GLN A 97 -14.63 -9.97 16.77
C GLN A 97 -15.31 -9.43 15.51
N ALA A 98 -16.37 -8.61 15.65
CA ALA A 98 -17.03 -7.96 14.53
C ALA A 98 -16.10 -6.98 13.79
N LYS A 99 -15.33 -6.16 14.52
CA LYS A 99 -14.35 -5.24 13.91
C LYS A 99 -13.21 -5.96 13.22
N ILE A 100 -12.76 -7.10 13.74
CA ILE A 100 -11.74 -7.93 13.09
C ILE A 100 -12.26 -8.41 11.73
N GLN A 101 -13.50 -8.90 11.66
CA GLN A 101 -14.12 -9.33 10.40
C GLN A 101 -14.20 -8.19 9.39
N GLU A 102 -14.68 -7.00 9.81
CA GLU A 102 -14.76 -5.82 8.93
C GLU A 102 -13.38 -5.41 8.38
N VAL A 103 -12.35 -5.42 9.22
CA VAL A 103 -10.98 -5.09 8.78
C VAL A 103 -10.44 -6.14 7.81
N GLN A 104 -10.70 -7.42 8.05
CA GLN A 104 -10.30 -8.50 7.14
C GLN A 104 -10.97 -8.36 5.76
N GLU A 105 -12.25 -8.02 5.72
CA GLU A 105 -12.99 -7.74 4.48
C GLU A 105 -12.37 -6.55 3.73
N LYS A 106 -12.12 -5.44 4.41
CA LYS A 106 -11.47 -4.26 3.79
C LYS A 106 -10.07 -4.53 3.28
N VAL A 107 -9.30 -5.38 3.96
CA VAL A 107 -7.97 -5.82 3.49
C VAL A 107 -8.12 -6.64 2.21
N GLN A 108 -9.08 -7.57 2.17
CA GLN A 108 -9.34 -8.37 0.97
C GLN A 108 -9.77 -7.48 -0.21
N GLU A 109 -10.71 -6.56 -0.01
CA GLU A 109 -11.11 -5.60 -1.04
C GLU A 109 -9.94 -4.75 -1.53
N GLY A 110 -9.07 -4.31 -0.61
CA GLY A 110 -7.87 -3.56 -0.94
C GLY A 110 -6.91 -4.36 -1.83
N ASN A 111 -6.67 -5.63 -1.48
CA ASN A 111 -5.83 -6.53 -2.26
C ASN A 111 -6.40 -6.77 -3.67
N ASP A 112 -7.72 -6.98 -3.77
CA ASP A 112 -8.38 -7.18 -5.06
C ASP A 112 -8.26 -5.94 -5.97
N LYS A 113 -8.41 -4.74 -5.40
CA LYS A 113 -8.21 -3.47 -6.13
C LYS A 113 -6.77 -3.29 -6.61
N VAL A 114 -5.78 -3.64 -5.77
CA VAL A 114 -4.36 -3.60 -6.15
C VAL A 114 -4.07 -4.58 -7.29
N ALA A 115 -4.58 -5.81 -7.21
CA ALA A 115 -4.43 -6.80 -8.26
C ALA A 115 -5.05 -6.34 -9.59
N ALA A 116 -6.26 -5.76 -9.54
CA ALA A 116 -6.92 -5.19 -10.71
C ALA A 116 -6.07 -4.06 -11.33
N LYS A 117 -5.56 -3.14 -10.52
CA LYS A 117 -4.70 -2.05 -10.99
C LYS A 117 -3.37 -2.52 -11.56
N GLN A 118 -2.79 -3.59 -11.01
CA GLN A 118 -1.59 -4.20 -11.57
C GLN A 118 -1.85 -4.81 -12.95
N SER A 119 -3.02 -5.43 -13.16
CA SER A 119 -3.43 -5.95 -14.46
C SER A 119 -3.63 -4.83 -15.51
N GLU A 120 -4.27 -3.72 -15.11
CA GLU A 120 -4.42 -2.53 -15.95
C GLU A 120 -3.06 -1.93 -16.33
N LEU A 121 -2.13 -1.82 -15.38
CA LEU A 121 -0.77 -1.31 -15.61
C LEU A 121 0.00 -2.19 -16.59
N ASN A 122 -0.07 -3.52 -16.43
CA ASN A 122 0.58 -4.47 -17.33
C ASN A 122 0.05 -4.32 -18.77
N THR A 123 -1.27 -4.15 -18.92
CA THR A 123 -1.91 -3.93 -20.23
C THR A 123 -1.46 -2.60 -20.87
N ALA A 124 -1.38 -1.54 -20.08
CA ALA A 124 -0.90 -0.24 -20.54
C ALA A 124 0.57 -0.33 -20.99
N ASN A 125 1.44 -1.02 -20.23
CA ASN A 125 2.85 -1.21 -20.59
C ASN A 125 3.01 -1.98 -21.90
N GLN A 126 2.25 -3.08 -22.10
CA GLN A 126 2.25 -3.81 -23.37
C GLN A 126 1.81 -2.93 -24.56
N THR A 127 0.85 -2.04 -24.32
CA THR A 127 0.40 -1.07 -25.35
C THR A 127 1.51 -0.07 -25.69
N ILE A 128 2.24 0.42 -24.68
CA ILE A 128 3.38 1.32 -24.87
C ILE A 128 4.49 0.63 -25.69
N GLU A 129 4.83 -0.61 -25.37
CA GLU A 129 5.84 -1.39 -26.12
C GLU A 129 5.44 -1.58 -27.58
N SER A 130 4.17 -1.86 -27.85
CA SER A 130 3.63 -1.96 -29.22
C SER A 130 3.74 -0.63 -29.96
N LEU A 131 3.38 0.49 -29.32
CA LEU A 131 3.51 1.82 -29.92
C LEU A 131 4.96 2.19 -30.18
N GLN A 132 5.89 1.87 -29.29
CA GLN A 132 7.33 2.08 -29.49
C GLN A 132 7.85 1.31 -30.71
N THR A 133 7.41 0.07 -30.89
CA THR A 133 7.73 -0.74 -32.07
C THR A 133 7.21 -0.09 -33.36
N GLN A 134 5.95 0.37 -33.34
CA GLN A 134 5.36 1.09 -34.49
C GLN A 134 6.11 2.38 -34.83
N ILE A 135 6.52 3.15 -33.81
CA ILE A 135 7.31 4.37 -34.01
C ILE A 135 8.65 4.04 -34.68
N SER A 136 9.33 2.99 -34.24
CA SER A 136 10.61 2.55 -34.83
C SER A 136 10.47 2.11 -36.30
N ASP A 137 9.41 1.36 -36.61
CA ASP A 137 9.09 0.96 -37.99
C ASP A 137 8.80 2.19 -38.88
N LEU A 138 8.00 3.14 -38.39
CA LEU A 138 7.71 4.38 -39.11
C LEU A 138 8.97 5.23 -39.34
N GLN A 139 9.86 5.33 -38.35
CA GLN A 139 11.15 6.01 -38.49
C GLN A 139 12.03 5.35 -39.56
N THR A 140 12.06 4.01 -39.60
CA THR A 140 12.81 3.24 -40.59
C THR A 140 12.26 3.47 -42.00
N LYS A 141 10.93 3.36 -42.17
CA LYS A 141 10.24 3.65 -43.44
C LYS A 141 10.50 5.08 -43.92
N LEU A 142 10.50 6.06 -43.01
CA LEU A 142 10.81 7.46 -43.32
C LEU A 142 12.26 7.61 -43.83
N SER A 143 13.22 6.94 -43.19
CA SER A 143 14.62 6.94 -43.63
C SER A 143 14.80 6.35 -45.03
N ILE A 144 14.18 5.19 -45.31
CA ILE A 144 14.20 4.54 -46.63
C ILE A 144 13.58 5.45 -47.69
N SER A 145 12.42 6.06 -47.39
CA SER A 145 11.74 6.97 -48.32
C SER A 145 12.60 8.20 -48.64
N ASN A 146 13.28 8.76 -47.64
CA ASN A 146 14.22 9.87 -47.85
C ASN A 146 15.42 9.48 -48.71
N ALA A 147 15.97 8.27 -48.52
CA ALA A 147 17.05 7.75 -49.37
C ALA A 147 16.58 7.59 -50.82
N ALA A 148 15.44 6.94 -51.04
CA ALA A 148 14.85 6.78 -52.36
C ALA A 148 14.56 8.12 -53.05
N LEU A 149 14.08 9.12 -52.29
CA LEU A 149 13.85 10.47 -52.81
C LEU A 149 15.16 11.13 -53.26
N ASN A 150 16.25 10.96 -52.52
CA ASN A 150 17.56 11.47 -52.92
C ASN A 150 18.10 10.74 -54.17
N ASP A 151 17.93 9.43 -54.25
CA ASP A 151 18.35 8.64 -55.42
C ASP A 151 17.62 9.09 -56.69
N VAL A 152 16.30 9.31 -56.61
CA VAL A 152 15.50 9.83 -57.73
C VAL A 152 15.97 11.22 -58.16
N LYS A 153 16.23 12.13 -57.21
CA LYS A 153 16.77 13.48 -57.53
C LYS A 153 18.11 13.40 -58.25
N GLN A 154 19.02 12.55 -57.79
CA GLN A 154 20.32 12.36 -58.43
C GLN A 154 20.17 11.76 -59.83
N ALA A 155 19.30 10.77 -59.99
CA ALA A 155 19.00 10.17 -61.29
C ALA A 155 18.47 11.22 -62.28
N HIS A 156 17.58 12.10 -61.81
CA HIS A 156 17.04 13.20 -62.61
C HIS A 156 18.13 14.17 -63.05
N GLN A 157 19.00 14.61 -62.12
CA GLN A 157 20.13 15.50 -62.44
C GLN A 157 21.09 14.90 -63.46
N LYS A 158 21.40 13.60 -63.32
CA LYS A 158 22.26 12.89 -64.29
C LYS A 158 21.60 12.79 -65.66
N ALA A 159 20.30 12.51 -65.71
CA ALA A 159 19.55 12.49 -66.96
C ALA A 159 19.55 13.88 -67.63
N ASP A 160 19.34 14.95 -66.86
CA ASP A 160 19.37 16.33 -67.37
C ASP A 160 20.76 16.71 -67.92
N GLN A 161 21.84 16.30 -67.23
CA GLN A 161 23.23 16.47 -67.72
C GLN A 161 23.48 15.71 -69.02
N ALA A 162 23.06 14.45 -69.10
CA ALA A 162 23.20 13.65 -70.32
C ALA A 162 22.45 14.29 -71.50
N VAL A 163 21.25 14.83 -71.28
CA VAL A 163 20.50 15.57 -72.31
C VAL A 163 21.26 16.83 -72.76
N GLN A 164 21.80 17.62 -71.83
CA GLN A 164 22.63 18.80 -72.14
C GLN A 164 23.88 18.44 -72.94
N GLU A 165 24.59 17.37 -72.58
CA GLU A 165 25.77 16.89 -73.29
C GLU A 165 25.42 16.48 -74.73
N THR A 166 24.30 15.79 -74.95
CA THR A 166 23.82 15.44 -76.30
C THR A 166 23.42 16.67 -77.13
N ALA A 167 22.74 17.65 -76.53
CA ALA A 167 22.38 18.90 -77.20
C ALA A 167 23.61 19.77 -77.55
N THR A 168 24.63 19.77 -76.69
CA THR A 168 25.88 20.52 -76.93
C THR A 168 26.73 19.86 -78.04
N SER A 169 26.70 18.52 -78.13
CA SER A 169 27.35 17.77 -79.21
C SER A 169 26.65 17.95 -80.58
N GLU A 170 25.38 18.37 -80.61
CA GLU A 170 24.68 18.74 -81.85
C GLU A 170 24.94 20.19 -82.28
N GLN A 171 25.44 21.07 -81.40
CA GLN A 171 25.64 22.50 -81.68
C GLN A 171 27.07 22.90 -82.10
N THR A 172 28.03 21.96 -82.17
CA THR A 172 29.35 22.19 -82.80
C THR A 172 29.36 22.02 -84.32
N SER A 173 28.20 21.84 -84.97
CA SER A 173 28.08 21.68 -86.43
C SER A 173 27.17 22.74 -87.06
N LYS A 174 27.40 24.04 -86.80
CA LYS A 174 26.83 25.13 -87.63
C LYS A 174 27.68 26.41 -87.54
N THR A 175 28.68 26.41 -88.41
CA THR A 175 29.36 27.50 -89.12
C THR A 175 28.92 28.94 -88.78
N SER A 176 29.78 29.67 -88.07
CA SER A 176 29.92 31.12 -88.21
C SER A 176 30.50 31.43 -89.59
N ASN A 177 29.82 32.21 -90.42
CA ASN A 177 30.48 32.96 -91.49
C ASN A 177 30.09 34.43 -91.38
N SER A 178 31.07 35.23 -90.94
CA SER A 178 31.01 36.68 -90.76
C SER A 178 31.32 37.34 -92.11
N SER A 179 30.36 38.12 -92.61
CA SER A 179 30.42 38.83 -93.89
C SER A 179 31.19 40.15 -93.80
N GLN A 180 32.52 40.11 -93.63
CA GLN A 180 33.37 41.26 -93.92
C GLN A 180 34.34 40.91 -95.05
N ASN A 181 34.17 41.58 -96.19
CA ASN A 181 35.06 41.45 -97.35
C ASN A 181 36.52 41.70 -96.94
N GLN A 182 37.36 40.70 -97.14
CA GLN A 182 38.80 40.81 -96.91
C GLN A 182 39.51 41.36 -98.16
N ALA A 183 40.70 41.95 -98.04
CA ALA A 183 41.49 42.33 -99.22
C ALA A 183 41.89 41.05 -100.00
N TRP A 184 41.89 41.11 -101.34
CA TRP A 184 42.30 39.96 -102.15
C TRP A 184 43.80 39.66 -101.97
N GLU A 185 44.11 38.39 -101.76
CA GLU A 185 45.46 37.83 -101.65
C GLU A 185 45.57 36.67 -102.65
N ALA A 186 46.77 36.35 -103.11
CA ALA A 186 46.99 35.21 -104.01
C ALA A 186 46.86 33.86 -103.26
N LYS A 187 45.62 33.45 -102.99
CA LYS A 187 45.26 32.19 -102.33
C LYS A 187 44.01 31.57 -102.96
N VAL A 188 43.65 30.39 -102.49
CA VAL A 188 42.42 29.69 -102.92
C VAL A 188 41.21 30.31 -102.23
N TYR A 189 40.14 30.50 -102.99
CA TYR A 189 38.84 30.97 -102.51
C TYR A 189 37.73 30.02 -102.95
N GLU A 190 36.80 29.76 -102.04
CA GLU A 190 35.62 28.93 -102.30
C GLU A 190 34.49 29.76 -102.93
N ALA A 191 33.49 29.08 -103.49
CA ALA A 191 32.34 29.76 -104.07
C ALA A 191 31.64 30.66 -103.02
N GLN A 192 31.26 31.87 -103.43
CA GLN A 192 30.68 32.96 -102.62
C GLN A 192 31.64 33.69 -101.68
N ASP A 193 32.94 33.33 -101.64
CA ASP A 193 33.91 34.13 -100.92
C ASP A 193 34.01 35.53 -101.52
N ARG A 194 34.12 36.54 -100.65
CA ARG A 194 34.08 37.95 -101.03
C ARG A 194 35.37 38.66 -100.68
N VAL A 195 35.90 39.40 -101.64
CA VAL A 195 37.18 40.09 -101.54
C VAL A 195 37.11 41.50 -102.11
N CYS A 196 37.99 42.38 -101.67
CA CYS A 196 38.20 43.70 -102.25
C CYS A 196 39.55 43.74 -103.00
N TYR A 197 39.53 44.13 -104.28
CA TYR A 197 40.72 44.26 -105.13
C TYR A 197 40.64 45.54 -105.97
N ASN A 198 41.70 46.35 -105.96
CA ASN A 198 41.75 47.66 -106.65
C ASN A 198 40.52 48.57 -106.37
N GLY A 199 40.03 48.57 -105.13
CA GLY A 199 38.93 49.43 -104.69
C GLY A 199 37.53 48.97 -105.12
N LYS A 200 37.41 47.77 -105.71
CA LYS A 200 36.15 47.16 -106.14
C LYS A 200 35.93 45.85 -105.39
N SER A 201 34.66 45.54 -105.11
CA SER A 201 34.26 44.30 -104.43
C SER A 201 33.97 43.21 -105.45
N TYR A 202 34.48 42.01 -105.18
CA TYR A 202 34.28 40.83 -106.02
C TYR A 202 33.81 39.67 -105.15
N TYR A 203 33.01 38.80 -105.74
CA TYR A 203 32.75 37.48 -105.17
C TYR A 203 33.19 36.37 -106.14
N ALA A 204 33.63 35.25 -105.59
CA ALA A 204 33.98 34.07 -106.36
C ALA A 204 32.68 33.35 -106.78
N LYS A 205 32.39 33.27 -108.09
CA LYS A 205 31.23 32.53 -108.61
C LYS A 205 31.37 31.02 -108.38
N TRP A 206 32.61 30.54 -108.38
CA TRP A 206 33.03 29.18 -108.09
C TRP A 206 34.50 29.24 -107.62
N TYR A 207 35.11 28.08 -107.36
CA TYR A 207 36.50 27.94 -106.95
C TYR A 207 37.46 28.86 -107.73
N ALA A 208 38.19 29.73 -107.01
CA ALA A 208 39.22 30.60 -107.57
C ALA A 208 40.58 30.21 -107.01
N SER A 209 41.57 30.01 -107.89
CA SER A 209 42.94 29.69 -107.49
C SER A 209 43.75 30.95 -107.18
N ALA A 210 44.94 30.78 -106.61
CA ALA A 210 45.87 31.88 -106.33
C ALA A 210 46.33 32.66 -107.60
N GLN A 211 46.08 32.12 -108.79
CA GLN A 211 46.44 32.73 -110.07
C GLN A 211 45.29 33.53 -110.69
N ASP A 212 44.07 33.37 -110.17
CA ASP A 212 42.87 34.04 -110.66
C ASP A 212 42.71 35.41 -109.98
N ILE A 213 43.10 36.47 -110.68
CA ILE A 213 43.08 37.84 -110.17
C ILE A 213 41.72 38.49 -110.47
N PRO A 214 41.04 39.12 -109.48
CA PRO A 214 39.78 39.82 -109.71
C PRO A 214 39.92 40.95 -110.74
N GLY A 215 38.93 41.09 -111.62
CA GLY A 215 38.90 42.12 -112.67
C GLY A 215 39.46 41.70 -114.03
N ASN A 216 40.18 40.58 -114.14
CA ASN A 216 40.73 40.09 -115.42
C ASN A 216 39.78 39.17 -116.21
N GLY A 217 38.54 38.98 -115.76
CA GLY A 217 37.60 38.01 -116.32
C GLY A 217 37.95 36.57 -115.95
N GLY A 218 37.07 35.86 -115.23
CA GLY A 218 37.35 34.55 -114.67
C GLY A 218 36.35 34.15 -113.58
N PRO A 219 36.76 33.43 -112.52
CA PRO A 219 35.87 33.03 -111.42
C PRO A 219 35.33 34.23 -110.62
N TRP A 220 35.93 35.41 -110.74
CA TRP A 220 35.51 36.62 -110.03
C TRP A 220 34.44 37.41 -110.77
N GLU A 221 33.40 37.80 -110.05
CA GLU A 221 32.38 38.73 -110.51
C GLU A 221 32.37 39.98 -109.65
N GLU A 222 32.50 41.15 -110.29
CA GLU A 222 32.40 42.44 -109.61
C GLU A 222 30.96 42.62 -109.17
N TYR A 223 30.77 42.98 -107.91
CA TYR A 223 29.48 43.37 -107.40
C TYR A 223 29.61 44.73 -106.71
N GLN A 224 28.59 45.56 -106.85
CA GLN A 224 28.49 46.78 -106.07
C GLN A 224 27.57 46.51 -104.90
N GLU A 225 28.07 46.74 -103.68
CA GLU A 225 27.21 46.86 -102.52
C GLU A 225 26.38 48.13 -102.72
N ILE A 226 25.12 47.95 -103.09
CA ILE A 226 24.13 49.00 -103.02
C ILE A 226 23.98 49.30 -101.53
N ASN A 227 24.56 50.40 -101.07
CA ASN A 227 24.28 50.95 -99.75
C ASN A 227 22.81 51.37 -99.64
#